data_AF-A0A1H7C5J6-F1
#
_entry.id   AF-A0A1H7C5J6-F1
#
_cell.length_a   1.000
_cell.length_b   1.000
_cell.length_c   1.000
_cell.angle_alpha   90.00
_cell.angle_beta   90.00
_cell.angle_gamma   90.00
#
_symmetry.space_group_name_H-M   'P 1'
#
loop_
_entity.id
_entity.type
_entity.pdbx_description
1 polymer ?
#
loop_
_entity_poly.entity_id
_entity_poly.type
_entity_poly.pdbx_seq_one_letter_code
_entity_poly.pdbx_strand_id
1 'polypeptide(L)'
;MIHRAMKRLLTVLFFVLPLHCSFGQELSPYYKIKAADRVKQVLKDFESAFGLLTNPYIIDPEERDEASYRMRASLRDDARFENDLIPDHKGTKTIDFNEYERIAFISYKKSGLTYHIDWEEAEFKAIPEGYLVLFYGSKSLFGNYQGQKRLQIENVPCRAGVFIKITDNQVTEARIGFMDTDLKAKGKSIVSLTDQRNPLEFITLPEVIDKLSGQVVRAIPKNGVRKLAIEEVTFQGLGVSNDFSKQLTGTLKSALTRLSGDIQVGLSTTRSLEMLLKLKGGYQKTGNFLQIGVQLFDGYDQPVGSEIFAEILLLNIPNAEIEPAEHLVREAQRLREITEKKTTREDTPDAATLLLEVSTDKGYGPQSYREGDIMRLKVRANKPCTVRMIYQDAAKNIVRLRNDDFRIAADAVGKWIDIPEKFECAAPFGFEMLLAYATEGNFKPIEKTKEQNGFTFILDDLKSVVDITAAYNGREKVAKCTIPITTQAKRKLF
;
A
#
# COMPACT_ATOMS: atom_id res chain seq x y z
N MET A 1 -13.03 4.29 -87.29
CA MET A 1 -13.61 4.38 -85.93
C MET A 1 -13.06 3.22 -85.12
N ILE A 2 -11.82 3.33 -84.60
CA ILE A 2 -11.47 3.84 -83.25
C ILE A 2 -12.02 2.85 -82.21
N HIS A 3 -11.26 2.04 -81.47
CA HIS A 3 -9.82 2.00 -81.26
C HIS A 3 -9.43 0.59 -80.79
N ARG A 4 -8.41 0.01 -81.43
CA ARG A 4 -7.71 -1.21 -81.03
C ARG A 4 -6.25 -0.78 -80.88
N ALA A 5 -5.79 -0.37 -79.69
CA ALA A 5 -4.39 0.02 -79.46
C ALA A 5 -4.03 0.14 -77.97
N MET A 6 -2.75 -0.15 -77.65
CA MET A 6 -2.05 -0.14 -76.35
C MET A 6 -2.38 -1.34 -75.44
N LYS A 7 -1.61 -2.44 -75.39
CA LYS A 7 -0.15 -2.65 -75.50
C LYS A 7 0.66 -1.75 -74.55
N ARG A 8 1.23 -2.42 -73.53
CA ARG A 8 2.54 -2.14 -72.91
C ARG A 8 2.69 -0.82 -72.15
N LEU A 9 2.56 -0.87 -70.83
CA LEU A 9 3.53 -0.34 -69.84
C LEU A 9 2.90 -0.42 -68.43
N LEU A 10 3.19 -1.48 -67.68
CA LEU A 10 3.21 -1.40 -66.21
C LEU A 10 4.11 -2.51 -65.67
N THR A 11 5.33 -2.51 -66.17
CA THR A 11 6.47 -3.21 -65.58
C THR A 11 7.47 -2.09 -65.29
N VAL A 12 8.09 -2.14 -64.12
CA VAL A 12 9.06 -1.16 -63.58
C VAL A 12 8.45 0.00 -62.78
N LEU A 13 8.16 -0.24 -61.50
CA LEU A 13 8.75 0.53 -60.38
C LEU A 13 8.47 -0.17 -59.02
N PHE A 14 8.91 -1.42 -58.85
CA PHE A 14 9.23 -1.89 -57.50
C PHE A 14 10.53 -1.18 -57.10
N PHE A 15 10.38 0.00 -56.49
CA PHE A 15 11.42 0.53 -55.62
C PHE A 15 11.58 -0.51 -54.51
N VAL A 16 12.58 -1.37 -54.68
CA VAL A 16 13.26 -2.06 -53.59
C VAL A 16 13.90 -0.95 -52.76
N LEU A 17 13.09 -0.25 -51.96
CA LEU A 17 13.62 0.35 -50.74
C LEU A 17 14.03 -0.86 -49.90
N PRO A 18 15.31 -1.03 -49.56
CA PRO A 18 15.64 -1.90 -48.46
C PRO A 18 14.95 -1.25 -47.25
N LEU A 19 13.78 -1.76 -46.89
CA LEU A 19 13.34 -1.65 -45.52
C LEU A 19 14.48 -2.29 -44.74
N HIS A 20 15.38 -1.46 -44.23
CA HIS A 20 16.27 -1.80 -43.15
C HIS A 20 15.35 -2.08 -41.95
N CYS A 21 14.65 -3.21 -42.00
CA CYS A 21 14.21 -3.92 -40.83
C CYS A 21 15.50 -4.26 -40.13
N SER A 22 15.90 -3.37 -39.22
CA SER A 22 16.87 -3.64 -38.19
C SER A 22 16.40 -4.94 -37.54
N PHE A 23 16.95 -6.07 -37.98
CA PHE A 23 16.68 -7.34 -37.34
C PHE A 23 17.10 -7.16 -35.89
N GLY A 24 16.13 -7.25 -34.97
CA GLY A 24 16.35 -7.01 -33.56
C GLY A 24 17.53 -7.85 -33.08
N GLN A 25 18.57 -7.19 -32.58
CA GLN A 25 19.76 -7.85 -32.07
C GLN A 25 19.35 -8.80 -30.96
N GLU A 26 19.60 -10.10 -31.12
CA GLU A 26 19.18 -11.11 -30.16
C GLU A 26 19.75 -10.80 -28.77
N LEU A 27 18.88 -10.74 -27.76
CA LEU A 27 19.29 -10.53 -26.38
C LEU A 27 20.17 -11.69 -25.89
N SER A 28 21.27 -11.36 -25.23
CA SER A 28 22.06 -12.35 -24.51
C SER A 28 21.20 -13.02 -23.41
N PRO A 29 21.54 -14.26 -22.98
CA PRO A 29 20.82 -14.94 -21.90
C PRO A 29 20.71 -14.10 -20.63
N TYR A 30 21.77 -13.37 -20.27
CA TYR A 30 21.78 -12.46 -19.14
C TYR A 30 20.73 -11.35 -19.26
N TYR A 31 20.63 -10.70 -20.43
CA TYR A 31 19.64 -9.64 -20.64
C TYR A 31 18.22 -10.17 -20.79
N LYS A 32 18.02 -11.40 -21.30
CA LYS A 32 16.72 -12.07 -21.29
C LYS A 32 16.23 -12.28 -19.85
N ILE A 33 17.09 -12.72 -18.94
CA ILE A 33 16.74 -12.89 -17.52
C ILE A 33 16.34 -11.54 -16.90
N LYS A 34 17.21 -10.53 -17.02
CA LYS A 34 16.93 -9.19 -16.47
C LYS A 34 15.64 -8.58 -17.02
N ALA A 35 15.38 -8.76 -18.32
CA ALA A 35 14.14 -8.31 -18.95
C ALA A 35 12.93 -9.09 -18.42
N ALA A 36 13.05 -10.40 -18.22
CA ALA A 36 11.99 -11.22 -17.65
C ALA A 36 11.65 -10.77 -16.22
N ASP A 37 12.63 -10.42 -15.39
CA ASP A 37 12.35 -9.94 -14.02
C ASP A 37 11.60 -8.61 -14.03
N ARG A 38 11.97 -7.69 -14.93
CA ARG A 38 11.23 -6.44 -15.10
C ARG A 38 9.79 -6.69 -15.52
N VAL A 39 9.56 -7.63 -16.44
CA VAL A 39 8.21 -8.01 -16.86
C VAL A 39 7.42 -8.67 -15.72
N LYS A 40 8.05 -9.57 -14.97
CA LYS A 40 7.44 -10.23 -13.81
C LYS A 40 6.97 -9.20 -12.78
N GLN A 41 7.75 -8.15 -12.54
CA GLN A 41 7.36 -7.05 -11.68
C GLN A 41 6.12 -6.30 -12.20
N VAL A 42 6.03 -6.01 -13.50
CA VAL A 42 4.82 -5.40 -14.10
C VAL A 42 3.60 -6.30 -13.95
N LEU A 43 3.76 -7.61 -14.15
CA LEU A 43 2.67 -8.58 -13.94
C LEU A 43 2.22 -8.61 -12.47
N LYS A 44 3.17 -8.53 -11.52
CA LYS A 44 2.86 -8.49 -10.08
C LYS A 44 2.28 -7.15 -9.63
N ASP A 45 2.68 -6.03 -10.24
CA ASP A 45 2.09 -4.72 -10.00
C ASP A 45 0.62 -4.71 -10.46
N PHE A 46 0.33 -5.26 -11.65
CA PHE A 46 -1.03 -5.48 -12.12
C PHE A 46 -1.83 -6.37 -11.16
N GLU A 47 -1.29 -7.53 -10.78
CA GLU A 47 -1.93 -8.49 -9.86
C GLU A 47 -2.28 -7.84 -8.51
N SER A 48 -1.31 -7.15 -7.90
CA SER A 48 -1.49 -6.48 -6.61
C SER A 48 -2.51 -5.35 -6.69
N ALA A 49 -2.47 -4.54 -7.75
CA ALA A 49 -3.41 -3.44 -7.94
C ALA A 49 -4.82 -3.94 -8.21
N PHE A 50 -4.96 -4.97 -9.04
CA PHE A 50 -6.23 -5.62 -9.34
C PHE A 50 -6.84 -6.23 -8.06
N GLY A 51 -6.05 -6.98 -7.29
CA GLY A 51 -6.48 -7.58 -6.02
C GLY A 51 -6.91 -6.54 -4.96
N LEU A 52 -6.26 -5.37 -4.93
CA LEU A 52 -6.67 -4.27 -4.05
C LEU A 52 -8.01 -3.67 -4.50
N LEU A 53 -8.18 -3.42 -5.79
CA LEU A 53 -9.41 -2.82 -6.34
C LEU A 53 -10.64 -3.72 -6.23
N THR A 54 -10.42 -5.04 -6.30
CA THR A 54 -11.47 -6.04 -6.08
C THR A 54 -11.74 -6.31 -4.60
N ASN A 55 -10.92 -5.83 -3.68
CA ASN A 55 -11.15 -6.04 -2.25
C ASN A 55 -12.27 -5.11 -1.74
N PRO A 56 -13.40 -5.66 -1.23
CA PRO A 56 -14.54 -4.86 -0.79
C PRO A 56 -14.26 -4.08 0.50
N TYR A 57 -13.20 -4.43 1.23
CA TYR A 57 -12.82 -3.80 2.48
C TYR A 57 -11.92 -2.57 2.30
N ILE A 58 -11.40 -2.35 1.09
CA ILE A 58 -10.63 -1.16 0.75
C ILE A 58 -11.59 -0.05 0.30
N ILE A 59 -11.89 0.85 1.24
CA ILE A 59 -12.83 1.96 1.07
C ILE A 59 -12.15 3.31 0.83
N ASP A 60 -10.83 3.40 1.02
CA ASP A 60 -10.07 4.64 0.83
C ASP A 60 -10.02 5.02 -0.67
N PRO A 61 -10.61 6.16 -1.08
CA PRO A 61 -10.59 6.60 -2.47
C PRO A 61 -9.19 6.79 -3.04
N GLU A 62 -8.23 7.28 -2.24
CA GLU A 62 -6.86 7.50 -2.71
C GLU A 62 -6.14 6.19 -2.99
N GLU A 63 -6.28 5.23 -2.08
CA GLU A 63 -5.70 3.89 -2.24
C GLU A 63 -6.25 3.21 -3.50
N ARG A 64 -7.54 3.42 -3.79
CA ARG A 64 -8.19 2.95 -5.03
C ARG A 64 -7.70 3.69 -6.27
N ASP A 65 -7.57 5.01 -6.22
CA ASP A 65 -7.09 5.80 -7.36
C ASP A 65 -5.63 5.44 -7.71
N GLU A 66 -4.78 5.26 -6.71
CA GLU A 66 -3.39 4.83 -6.90
C GLU A 66 -3.31 3.41 -7.48
N ALA A 67 -4.11 2.48 -6.97
CA ALA A 67 -4.18 1.13 -7.53
C ALA A 67 -4.71 1.14 -8.97
N SER A 68 -5.73 1.95 -9.26
CA SER A 68 -6.26 2.12 -10.63
C SER A 68 -5.19 2.63 -11.58
N TYR A 69 -4.44 3.66 -11.17
CA TYR A 69 -3.32 4.17 -11.94
C TYR A 69 -2.24 3.11 -12.19
N ARG A 70 -1.80 2.38 -11.17
CA ARG A 70 -0.77 1.32 -11.30
C ARG A 70 -1.24 0.18 -12.22
N MET A 71 -2.49 -0.23 -12.06
CA MET A 71 -3.10 -1.25 -12.90
C MET A 71 -3.13 -0.80 -14.36
N ARG A 72 -3.63 0.40 -14.65
CA ARG A 72 -3.70 0.97 -16.01
C ARG A 72 -2.31 1.19 -16.61
N ALA A 73 -1.36 1.68 -15.84
CA ALA A 73 0.03 1.82 -16.26
C ALA A 73 0.68 0.46 -16.60
N SER A 74 0.18 -0.66 -16.10
CA SER A 74 0.74 -1.97 -16.45
C SER A 74 0.25 -2.51 -17.80
N LEU A 75 -0.72 -1.84 -18.44
CA LEU A 75 -1.44 -2.36 -19.60
C LEU A 75 -1.18 -1.52 -20.86
N ARG A 76 -1.33 -2.17 -22.02
CA ARG A 76 -1.56 -1.47 -23.29
C ARG A 76 -3.03 -1.06 -23.41
N ASP A 77 -3.31 -0.01 -24.17
CA ASP A 77 -4.68 0.44 -24.44
C ASP A 77 -5.54 -0.61 -25.17
N ASP A 78 -4.89 -1.47 -25.97
CA ASP A 78 -5.51 -2.54 -26.74
C ASP A 78 -5.49 -3.90 -26.02
N ALA A 79 -5.18 -3.94 -24.72
CA ALA A 79 -5.01 -5.20 -23.99
C ALA A 79 -6.27 -6.09 -24.04
N ARG A 80 -6.06 -7.41 -24.12
CA ARG A 80 -7.11 -8.43 -24.23
C ARG A 80 -6.99 -9.51 -23.17
N PHE A 81 -8.11 -9.83 -22.53
CA PHE A 81 -8.16 -10.80 -21.44
C PHE A 81 -9.17 -11.88 -21.78
N GLU A 82 -8.87 -13.12 -21.46
CA GLU A 82 -9.86 -14.18 -21.45
C GLU A 82 -10.96 -13.87 -20.44
N ASN A 83 -12.23 -14.08 -20.81
CA ASN A 83 -13.37 -13.86 -19.94
C ASN A 83 -13.56 -15.02 -18.95
N ASP A 84 -12.65 -15.11 -17.99
CA ASP A 84 -12.60 -16.10 -16.91
C ASP A 84 -13.29 -15.64 -15.62
N LEU A 85 -13.79 -14.41 -15.60
CA LEU A 85 -14.44 -13.79 -14.44
C LEU A 85 -15.91 -14.18 -14.28
N ILE A 86 -16.49 -14.92 -15.23
CA ILE A 86 -17.88 -15.36 -15.18
C ILE A 86 -17.88 -16.87 -14.92
N PRO A 87 -18.51 -17.35 -13.83
CA PRO A 87 -18.64 -18.78 -13.58
C PRO A 87 -19.23 -19.51 -14.79
N ASP A 88 -18.73 -20.72 -15.04
CA ASP A 88 -19.12 -21.59 -16.15
C ASP A 88 -18.72 -21.10 -17.57
N HIS A 89 -18.14 -19.91 -17.71
CA HIS A 89 -17.53 -19.51 -18.98
C HIS A 89 -16.22 -20.26 -19.19
N LYS A 90 -16.24 -21.24 -20.11
CA LYS A 90 -15.05 -21.93 -20.60
C LYS A 90 -14.30 -21.07 -21.61
N GLY A 91 -13.58 -20.07 -21.12
CA GLY A 91 -12.27 -19.60 -21.58
C GLY A 91 -11.97 -19.25 -23.04
N THR A 92 -12.93 -19.28 -23.95
CA THR A 92 -12.63 -19.11 -25.39
C THR A 92 -12.84 -17.69 -25.90
N LYS A 93 -13.59 -16.84 -25.16
CA LYS A 93 -13.83 -15.46 -25.57
C LYS A 93 -12.85 -14.51 -24.87
N THR A 94 -12.05 -13.82 -25.66
CA THR A 94 -11.29 -12.67 -25.18
C THR A 94 -12.17 -11.41 -25.20
N ILE A 95 -11.96 -10.55 -24.22
CA ILE A 95 -12.62 -9.26 -24.02
C ILE A 95 -11.57 -8.18 -23.83
N ASP A 96 -11.93 -6.93 -24.07
CA ASP A 96 -11.04 -5.81 -23.75
C ASP A 96 -10.93 -5.61 -22.22
N PHE A 97 -9.90 -4.86 -21.81
CA PHE A 97 -9.68 -4.64 -20.39
C PHE A 97 -10.79 -3.84 -19.70
N ASN A 98 -11.46 -2.92 -20.40
CA ASN A 98 -12.54 -2.13 -19.79
C ASN A 98 -13.74 -3.04 -19.44
N GLU A 99 -14.06 -3.99 -20.31
CA GLU A 99 -15.06 -5.01 -20.03
C GLU A 99 -14.62 -5.94 -18.89
N TYR A 100 -13.34 -6.36 -18.88
CA TYR A 100 -12.77 -7.20 -17.82
C TYR A 100 -12.86 -6.53 -16.44
N GLU A 101 -12.40 -5.28 -16.36
CA GLU A 101 -12.45 -4.41 -15.17
C GLU A 101 -13.89 -4.23 -14.68
N ARG A 102 -14.82 -3.92 -15.59
CA ARG A 102 -16.24 -3.76 -15.27
C ARG A 102 -16.81 -5.03 -14.64
N ILE A 103 -16.52 -6.20 -15.20
CA ILE A 103 -17.00 -7.47 -14.65
C ILE A 103 -16.41 -7.68 -13.25
N ALA A 104 -15.10 -7.49 -13.08
CA ALA A 104 -14.41 -7.66 -11.82
C ALA A 104 -14.99 -6.75 -10.73
N PHE A 105 -15.08 -5.45 -10.98
CA PHE A 105 -15.36 -4.48 -9.92
C PHE A 105 -16.85 -4.31 -9.63
N ILE A 106 -17.73 -4.65 -10.58
CA ILE A 106 -19.18 -4.62 -10.35
C ILE A 106 -19.66 -5.96 -9.80
N SER A 107 -19.27 -7.07 -10.43
CA SER A 107 -19.83 -8.39 -10.10
C SER A 107 -19.28 -8.94 -8.79
N TYR A 108 -18.07 -8.53 -8.39
CA TYR A 108 -17.45 -8.96 -7.14
C TYR A 108 -17.43 -7.90 -6.05
N LYS A 109 -18.12 -6.77 -6.25
CA LYS A 109 -18.13 -5.62 -5.32
C LYS A 109 -18.42 -5.98 -3.86
N LYS A 110 -19.24 -7.01 -3.60
CA LYS A 110 -19.66 -7.40 -2.25
C LYS A 110 -18.78 -8.47 -1.62
N SER A 111 -18.32 -9.42 -2.43
CA SER A 111 -17.64 -10.64 -1.99
C SER A 111 -16.13 -10.55 -2.11
N GLY A 112 -15.66 -9.63 -2.95
CA GLY A 112 -14.29 -9.58 -3.41
C GLY A 112 -13.96 -10.63 -4.45
N LEU A 113 -12.81 -10.41 -5.08
CA LEU A 113 -12.19 -11.35 -6.01
C LEU A 113 -10.72 -11.46 -5.64
N THR A 114 -10.31 -12.66 -5.23
CA THR A 114 -8.91 -13.04 -5.10
C THR A 114 -8.38 -13.37 -6.48
N TYR A 115 -7.28 -12.75 -6.86
CA TYR A 115 -6.60 -12.93 -8.13
C TYR A 115 -5.12 -13.21 -7.83
N HIS A 116 -4.61 -14.35 -8.28
CA HIS A 116 -3.24 -14.78 -8.03
C HIS A 116 -2.66 -15.48 -9.24
N ILE A 117 -1.39 -15.19 -9.57
CA ILE A 117 -0.68 -15.89 -10.62
C ILE A 117 0.75 -16.24 -10.20
N ASP A 118 1.12 -17.49 -10.46
CA ASP A 118 2.48 -17.99 -10.32
C ASP A 118 3.10 -18.19 -11.70
N TRP A 119 4.12 -17.40 -12.01
CA TRP A 119 4.83 -17.46 -13.29
C TRP A 119 6.08 -18.33 -13.16
N GLU A 120 6.22 -19.31 -14.04
CA GLU A 120 7.26 -20.33 -13.98
C GLU A 120 8.29 -20.19 -15.12
N GLU A 121 7.85 -19.67 -16.27
CA GLU A 121 8.65 -19.69 -17.49
C GLU A 121 8.40 -18.44 -18.34
N ALA A 122 9.40 -18.08 -19.16
CA ALA A 122 9.30 -17.00 -20.14
C ALA A 122 9.86 -17.39 -21.52
N GLU A 123 9.21 -16.95 -22.59
CA GLU A 123 9.68 -17.05 -23.98
C GLU A 123 9.79 -15.66 -24.61
N PHE A 124 10.89 -15.39 -25.32
CA PHE A 124 11.14 -14.10 -25.98
C PHE A 124 10.92 -14.20 -27.49
N LYS A 125 10.09 -13.32 -28.05
CA LYS A 125 9.85 -13.20 -29.50
C LYS A 125 10.19 -11.79 -29.95
N ALA A 126 11.15 -11.65 -30.87
CA ALA A 126 11.50 -10.35 -31.44
C ALA A 126 10.34 -9.81 -32.28
N ILE A 127 10.06 -8.51 -32.15
CA ILE A 127 9.04 -7.76 -32.91
C ILE A 127 9.66 -6.43 -33.39
N PRO A 128 9.07 -5.73 -34.38
CA PRO A 128 9.70 -4.54 -34.98
C PRO A 128 10.11 -3.44 -33.98
N GLU A 129 9.41 -3.30 -32.86
CA GLU A 129 9.64 -2.25 -31.85
C GLU A 129 10.27 -2.77 -30.54
N GLY A 130 10.72 -4.02 -30.49
CA GLY A 130 11.29 -4.62 -29.28
C GLY A 130 11.03 -6.11 -29.17
N TYR A 131 10.44 -6.52 -28.05
CA TYR A 131 10.15 -7.93 -27.78
C TYR A 131 8.73 -8.14 -27.27
N LEU A 132 8.11 -9.23 -27.70
CA LEU A 132 6.99 -9.85 -27.02
C LEU A 132 7.54 -10.93 -26.10
N VAL A 133 7.36 -10.77 -24.79
CA VAL A 133 7.71 -11.77 -23.79
C VAL A 133 6.46 -12.51 -23.37
N LEU A 134 6.43 -13.82 -23.61
CA LEU A 134 5.36 -14.71 -23.22
C LEU A 134 5.70 -15.36 -21.89
N PHE A 135 4.96 -15.02 -20.85
CA PHE A 135 5.08 -15.66 -19.54
C PHE A 135 4.09 -16.82 -19.46
N TYR A 136 4.54 -17.95 -18.91
CA TYR A 136 3.72 -19.13 -18.68
C TYR A 136 3.70 -19.45 -17.18
N GLY A 137 2.55 -19.90 -16.71
CA GLY A 137 2.35 -20.14 -15.28
C GLY A 137 0.97 -20.69 -14.97
N SER A 138 0.56 -20.56 -13.72
CA SER A 138 -0.75 -20.98 -13.23
C SER A 138 -1.48 -19.84 -12.55
N LYS A 139 -2.76 -19.68 -12.88
CA LYS A 139 -3.65 -18.66 -12.33
C LYS A 139 -4.69 -19.28 -11.42
N SER A 140 -4.99 -18.56 -10.34
CA SER A 140 -6.06 -18.89 -9.40
C SER A 140 -6.98 -17.69 -9.17
N LEU A 141 -8.29 -17.89 -9.32
CA LEU A 141 -9.34 -16.91 -9.11
C LEU A 141 -10.40 -17.44 -8.14
N PHE A 142 -10.70 -16.68 -7.10
CA PHE A 142 -11.71 -17.05 -6.12
C PHE A 142 -12.59 -15.86 -5.76
N GLY A 143 -13.92 -16.04 -5.80
CA GLY A 143 -14.86 -15.00 -5.38
C GLY A 143 -16.30 -15.45 -5.54
N ASN A 144 -17.26 -14.60 -5.16
CA ASN A 144 -18.68 -14.86 -5.41
C ASN A 144 -19.24 -13.87 -6.42
N TYR A 145 -19.41 -14.31 -7.67
CA TYR A 145 -20.00 -13.56 -8.76
C TYR A 145 -21.43 -13.16 -8.40
N GLN A 146 -21.67 -11.85 -8.38
CA GLN A 146 -22.94 -11.21 -8.00
C GLN A 146 -23.45 -11.65 -6.61
N GLY A 147 -22.54 -12.13 -5.74
CA GLY A 147 -22.87 -12.64 -4.42
C GLY A 147 -23.65 -13.96 -4.39
N GLN A 148 -23.78 -14.65 -5.53
CA GLN A 148 -24.60 -15.86 -5.65
C GLN A 148 -23.82 -17.07 -6.17
N LYS A 149 -23.04 -16.89 -7.24
CA LYS A 149 -22.33 -17.99 -7.88
C LYS A 149 -20.85 -17.94 -7.49
N ARG A 150 -20.33 -19.04 -6.95
CA ARG A 150 -18.92 -19.15 -6.62
C ARG A 150 -18.09 -19.26 -7.91
N LEU A 151 -17.13 -18.37 -8.08
CA LEU A 151 -16.01 -18.55 -9.00
C LEU A 151 -14.90 -19.26 -8.24
N GLN A 152 -14.44 -20.39 -8.76
CA GLN A 152 -13.30 -21.13 -8.24
C GLN A 152 -12.50 -21.68 -9.41
N ILE A 153 -11.43 -20.97 -9.75
CA ILE A 153 -10.41 -21.37 -10.72
C ILE A 153 -9.14 -21.54 -9.91
N GLU A 154 -8.54 -22.72 -9.96
CA GLU A 154 -7.38 -23.03 -9.13
C GLU A 154 -6.30 -23.67 -10.00
N ASN A 155 -5.13 -23.05 -9.97
CA ASN A 155 -3.92 -23.49 -10.67
C ASN A 155 -4.16 -23.80 -12.16
N VAL A 156 -5.01 -23.02 -12.81
CA VAL A 156 -5.30 -23.20 -14.23
C VAL A 156 -4.12 -22.65 -15.03
N PRO A 157 -3.51 -23.46 -15.92
CA PRO A 157 -2.40 -23.01 -16.74
C PRO A 157 -2.79 -21.80 -17.59
N CYS A 158 -1.97 -20.75 -17.56
CA CYS A 158 -2.21 -19.52 -18.29
C CYS A 158 -0.93 -18.96 -18.89
N ARG A 159 -1.09 -18.01 -19.80
CA ARG A 159 0.00 -17.18 -20.31
C ARG A 159 -0.34 -15.69 -20.27
N ALA A 160 0.69 -14.87 -20.20
CA ALA A 160 0.60 -13.43 -20.43
C ALA A 160 1.59 -13.01 -21.53
N GLY A 161 1.14 -12.17 -22.46
CA GLY A 161 2.00 -11.53 -23.45
C GLY A 161 2.31 -10.09 -23.04
N VAL A 162 3.59 -9.81 -22.79
CA VAL A 162 4.05 -8.47 -22.39
C VAL A 162 4.97 -7.91 -23.46
N PHE A 163 4.63 -6.72 -23.93
CA PHE A 163 5.42 -5.99 -24.91
C PHE A 163 6.46 -5.17 -24.17
N ILE A 164 7.72 -5.34 -24.55
CA ILE A 164 8.83 -4.57 -23.97
C ILE A 164 9.62 -3.82 -25.03
N LYS A 165 10.05 -2.60 -24.68
CA LYS A 165 11.06 -1.84 -25.41
C LYS A 165 12.37 -1.89 -24.64
N ILE A 166 13.46 -2.06 -25.39
CA ILE A 166 14.80 -2.14 -24.82
C ILE A 166 15.68 -1.08 -25.45
N THR A 167 16.35 -0.30 -24.61
CA THR A 167 17.35 0.69 -25.00
C THR A 167 18.57 0.46 -24.12
N ASP A 168 19.76 0.40 -24.72
CA ASP A 168 21.03 0.17 -23.99
C ASP A 168 20.99 -1.06 -23.06
N ASN A 169 20.37 -2.14 -23.52
CA ASN A 169 20.15 -3.39 -22.77
C ASN A 169 19.36 -3.23 -21.46
N GLN A 170 18.53 -2.19 -21.36
CA GLN A 170 17.59 -1.97 -20.26
C GLN A 170 16.16 -1.90 -20.80
N VAL A 171 15.23 -2.51 -20.06
CA VAL A 171 13.80 -2.42 -20.38
C VAL A 171 13.30 -1.03 -20.01
N THR A 172 13.00 -0.21 -21.02
CA THR A 172 12.50 1.16 -20.86
C THR A 172 10.98 1.22 -20.78
N GLU A 173 10.29 0.25 -21.40
CA GLU A 173 8.84 0.11 -21.37
C GLU A 173 8.47 -1.36 -21.24
N ALA A 174 7.46 -1.67 -20.45
CA ALA A 174 6.86 -2.99 -20.35
C ALA A 174 5.36 -2.87 -20.10
N ARG A 175 4.54 -3.40 -21.00
CA ARG A 175 3.07 -3.31 -20.95
C ARG A 175 2.41 -4.63 -21.34
N ILE A 176 1.45 -5.08 -20.54
CA ILE A 176 0.68 -6.30 -20.79
C ILE A 176 -0.24 -6.05 -21.98
N GLY A 177 -0.16 -6.90 -22.99
CA GLY A 177 -1.05 -6.86 -24.16
C GLY A 177 -2.10 -7.96 -24.13
N PHE A 178 -1.84 -9.12 -23.51
CA PHE A 178 -2.90 -10.11 -23.33
C PHE A 178 -2.65 -11.07 -22.17
N MET A 179 -3.73 -11.68 -21.67
CA MET A 179 -3.70 -12.79 -20.70
C MET A 179 -4.79 -13.82 -21.04
N ASP A 180 -4.40 -15.08 -21.27
CA ASP A 180 -5.30 -16.16 -21.68
C ASP A 180 -4.80 -17.56 -21.24
N THR A 181 -5.58 -18.61 -21.48
CA THR A 181 -5.25 -20.03 -21.25
C THR A 181 -4.79 -20.78 -22.50
N ASP A 182 -4.55 -20.08 -23.63
CA ASP A 182 -4.14 -20.74 -24.87
C ASP A 182 -2.64 -21.07 -24.88
N LEU A 183 -2.31 -22.30 -24.51
CA LEU A 183 -0.91 -22.76 -24.49
C LEU A 183 -0.41 -23.36 -25.81
N LYS A 184 -1.22 -23.38 -26.87
CA LYS A 184 -0.88 -24.09 -28.13
C LYS A 184 0.37 -23.53 -28.82
N ALA A 185 0.73 -22.28 -28.56
CA ALA A 185 1.85 -21.58 -29.18
C ALA A 185 3.13 -21.54 -28.33
N LYS A 186 3.23 -22.38 -27.28
CA LYS A 186 4.43 -22.46 -26.43
C LYS A 186 5.64 -22.94 -27.25
N GLY A 187 6.65 -22.09 -27.39
CA GLY A 187 7.85 -22.38 -28.15
C GLY A 187 8.83 -23.31 -27.43
N LYS A 188 9.93 -23.67 -28.12
CA LYS A 188 10.99 -24.53 -27.55
C LYS A 188 12.08 -23.76 -26.80
N SER A 189 12.20 -22.45 -27.04
CA SER A 189 13.22 -21.59 -26.43
C SER A 189 12.68 -20.94 -25.16
N ILE A 190 12.52 -21.75 -24.11
CA ILE A 190 11.97 -21.30 -22.82
C ILE A 190 13.11 -20.97 -21.85
N VAL A 191 12.96 -19.87 -21.13
CA VAL A 191 13.78 -19.50 -19.99
C VAL A 191 13.02 -19.89 -18.72
N SER A 192 13.58 -20.82 -17.93
CA SER A 192 13.03 -21.14 -16.61
C SER A 192 13.20 -19.95 -15.67
N LEU A 193 12.13 -19.58 -14.96
CA LEU A 193 12.16 -18.55 -13.92
C LEU A 193 12.52 -19.14 -12.55
N THR A 194 12.53 -20.46 -12.40
CA THR A 194 12.69 -21.17 -11.12
C THR A 194 14.04 -21.87 -10.95
N ASP A 195 14.64 -22.36 -12.03
CA ASP A 195 15.64 -23.45 -11.89
C ASP A 195 17.11 -23.02 -11.71
N GLN A 196 17.45 -21.73 -11.72
CA GLN A 196 18.86 -21.28 -11.69
C GLN A 196 19.12 -19.96 -10.94
N ARG A 197 18.46 -19.72 -9.82
CA ARG A 197 18.50 -18.38 -9.21
C ARG A 197 18.96 -18.41 -7.77
N ASN A 198 19.94 -17.58 -7.44
CA ASN A 198 20.09 -17.10 -6.08
C ASN A 198 18.73 -16.46 -5.70
N PRO A 199 17.99 -17.02 -4.73
CA PRO A 199 16.63 -16.58 -4.47
C PRO A 199 16.55 -15.10 -4.09
N LEU A 200 17.64 -14.50 -3.62
CA LEU A 200 17.70 -13.07 -3.29
C LEU A 200 17.94 -12.18 -4.52
N GLU A 201 18.60 -12.67 -5.57
CA GLU A 201 18.93 -11.86 -6.75
C GLU A 201 17.70 -11.43 -7.54
N PHE A 202 16.61 -12.19 -7.45
CA PHE A 202 15.47 -12.03 -8.35
C PHE A 202 14.10 -12.05 -7.66
N ILE A 203 14.08 -12.03 -6.33
CA ILE A 203 12.82 -11.93 -5.59
C ILE A 203 12.22 -10.53 -5.77
N THR A 204 10.96 -10.50 -6.17
CA THR A 204 10.19 -9.26 -6.35
C THR A 204 9.63 -8.77 -5.02
N LEU A 205 9.30 -7.48 -4.94
CA LEU A 205 8.72 -6.90 -3.71
C LEU A 205 7.43 -7.63 -3.27
N PRO A 206 6.48 -7.95 -4.17
CA PRO A 206 5.28 -8.69 -3.79
C PRO A 206 5.58 -10.09 -3.24
N GLU A 207 6.55 -10.81 -3.79
CA GLU A 207 6.93 -12.14 -3.27
C GLU A 207 7.56 -12.07 -1.85
N VAL A 208 8.34 -11.03 -1.58
CA VAL A 208 8.90 -10.76 -0.25
C VAL A 208 7.77 -10.48 0.73
N ILE A 209 6.79 -9.67 0.33
CA ILE A 209 5.61 -9.34 1.13
C ILE A 209 4.72 -10.57 1.35
N ASP A 210 4.57 -11.45 0.36
CA ASP A 210 3.80 -12.70 0.50
C ASP A 210 4.44 -13.63 1.54
N LYS A 211 5.78 -13.77 1.47
CA LYS A 211 6.54 -14.54 2.47
C LYS A 211 6.40 -13.93 3.88
N LEU A 212 6.55 -12.61 3.98
CA LEU A 212 6.37 -11.87 5.23
C LEU A 212 4.95 -12.04 5.79
N SER A 213 3.93 -11.93 4.94
CA SER A 213 2.52 -12.12 5.31
C SER A 213 2.25 -13.53 5.81
N GLY A 214 2.83 -14.55 5.18
CA GLY A 214 2.73 -15.93 5.66
C GLY A 214 3.39 -16.14 7.03
N GLN A 215 4.48 -15.43 7.33
CA GLN A 215 5.07 -15.42 8.67
C GLN A 215 4.18 -14.70 9.69
N VAL A 216 3.61 -13.56 9.33
CA VAL A 216 2.65 -12.81 10.18
C VAL A 216 1.44 -13.69 10.51
N VAL A 217 0.79 -14.33 9.52
CA VAL A 217 -0.37 -15.21 9.75
C VAL A 217 -0.04 -16.35 10.71
N ARG A 218 1.17 -16.92 10.64
CA ARG A 218 1.63 -17.96 11.59
C ARG A 218 1.88 -17.42 13.00
N ALA A 219 2.23 -16.13 13.13
CA ALA A 219 2.48 -15.47 14.40
C ALA A 219 1.19 -15.00 15.10
N ILE A 220 0.07 -14.89 14.37
CA ILE A 220 -1.21 -14.49 14.97
C ILE A 220 -1.68 -15.56 15.97
N PRO A 221 -1.97 -15.18 17.23
CA PRO A 221 -2.55 -16.09 18.22
C PRO A 221 -3.86 -16.72 17.73
N LYS A 222 -3.99 -18.03 17.86
CA LYS A 222 -5.16 -18.80 17.35
C LYS A 222 -6.46 -18.56 18.14
N ASN A 223 -6.40 -17.92 19.31
CA ASN A 223 -7.54 -17.73 20.19
C ASN A 223 -7.94 -16.26 20.27
N GLY A 224 -9.23 -15.96 20.03
CA GLY A 224 -9.85 -14.67 20.37
C GLY A 224 -9.66 -13.52 19.38
N VAL A 225 -8.66 -13.58 18.50
CA VAL A 225 -8.41 -12.52 17.50
C VAL A 225 -9.32 -12.72 16.30
N ARG A 226 -10.15 -11.72 15.99
CA ARG A 226 -11.00 -11.72 14.79
C ARG A 226 -10.67 -10.58 13.82
N LYS A 227 -9.82 -9.63 14.24
CA LYS A 227 -9.53 -8.42 13.50
C LYS A 227 -8.07 -8.03 13.59
N LEU A 228 -7.52 -7.65 12.45
CA LEU A 228 -6.17 -7.13 12.30
C LEU A 228 -6.24 -5.73 11.68
N ALA A 229 -5.92 -4.72 12.49
CA ALA A 229 -5.64 -3.38 11.98
C ALA A 229 -4.20 -3.34 11.50
N ILE A 230 -3.96 -2.82 10.30
CA ILE A 230 -2.61 -2.63 9.75
C ILE A 230 -2.36 -1.14 9.71
N GLU A 231 -1.40 -0.67 10.52
CA GLU A 231 -0.89 0.69 10.44
C GLU A 231 0.03 0.82 9.21
N GLU A 232 0.22 2.04 8.74
CA GLU A 232 1.11 2.27 7.61
C GLU A 232 2.55 1.87 7.93
N VAL A 233 3.17 1.08 7.05
CA VAL A 233 4.57 0.68 7.15
C VAL A 233 5.43 1.84 6.63
N THR A 234 6.12 2.52 7.54
CA THR A 234 6.79 3.81 7.25
C THR A 234 8.31 3.70 7.27
N PHE A 235 9.00 4.66 6.66
CA PHE A 235 10.46 4.68 6.64
C PHE A 235 11.03 4.73 8.06
N GLN A 236 11.88 3.74 8.40
CA GLN A 236 12.48 3.52 9.72
C GLN A 236 11.47 3.42 10.88
N GLY A 237 10.17 3.19 10.58
CA GLY A 237 9.11 3.23 11.58
C GLY A 237 8.92 4.61 12.23
N LEU A 238 9.32 5.69 11.55
CA LEU A 238 9.24 7.06 12.06
C LEU A 238 7.88 7.73 11.83
N GLY A 239 6.95 7.06 11.14
CA GLY A 239 5.67 7.63 10.76
C GLY A 239 5.71 8.55 9.54
N VAL A 240 6.86 8.63 8.86
CA VAL A 240 6.99 9.38 7.59
C VAL A 240 6.47 8.52 6.45
N SER A 241 5.39 8.97 5.82
CA SER A 241 4.74 8.29 4.70
C SER A 241 5.15 8.89 3.36
N ASN A 242 5.43 8.03 2.38
CA ASN A 242 5.61 8.38 0.98
C ASN A 242 4.88 7.36 0.08
N ASP A 243 4.99 7.54 -1.23
CA ASP A 243 4.34 6.64 -2.19
C ASP A 243 4.80 5.18 -2.05
N PHE A 244 6.07 4.95 -1.70
CA PHE A 244 6.57 3.61 -1.43
C PHE A 244 5.97 3.00 -0.14
N SER A 245 5.81 3.79 0.93
CA SER A 245 5.13 3.38 2.16
C SER A 245 3.70 2.92 1.89
N LYS A 246 2.96 3.67 1.06
CA LYS A 246 1.60 3.34 0.63
C LYS A 246 1.55 2.08 -0.22
N GLN A 247 2.44 1.95 -1.20
CA GLN A 247 2.57 0.74 -2.01
C GLN A 247 2.84 -0.49 -1.14
N LEU A 248 3.85 -0.42 -0.27
CA LEU A 248 4.24 -1.51 0.63
C LEU A 248 3.08 -1.93 1.54
N THR A 249 2.42 -0.96 2.17
CA THR A 249 1.29 -1.18 3.07
C THR A 249 0.09 -1.78 2.33
N GLY A 250 -0.24 -1.26 1.15
CA GLY A 250 -1.34 -1.77 0.32
C GLY A 250 -1.10 -3.21 -0.15
N THR A 251 0.12 -3.52 -0.61
CA THR A 251 0.48 -4.89 -0.99
C THR A 251 0.46 -5.84 0.21
N LEU A 252 0.91 -5.39 1.40
CA LEU A 252 0.83 -6.17 2.64
C LEU A 252 -0.62 -6.45 3.07
N LYS A 253 -1.51 -5.44 3.03
CA LYS A 253 -2.95 -5.59 3.30
C LYS A 253 -3.58 -6.63 2.37
N SER A 254 -3.30 -6.54 1.06
CA SER A 254 -3.82 -7.48 0.06
C SER A 254 -3.32 -8.91 0.31
N ALA A 255 -2.02 -9.08 0.55
CA ALA A 255 -1.42 -10.39 0.82
C ALA A 255 -1.97 -11.02 2.11
N LEU A 256 -2.11 -10.24 3.19
CA LEU A 256 -2.70 -10.71 4.44
C LEU A 256 -4.17 -11.08 4.27
N THR A 257 -4.98 -10.24 3.63
CA THR A 257 -6.40 -10.52 3.37
C THR A 257 -6.58 -11.83 2.61
N ARG A 258 -5.71 -12.10 1.63
CA ARG A 258 -5.73 -13.34 0.85
C ARG A 258 -5.38 -14.57 1.70
N LEU A 259 -4.37 -14.45 2.57
CA LEU A 259 -3.86 -15.56 3.37
C LEU A 259 -4.69 -15.82 4.64
N SER A 260 -5.38 -14.81 5.17
CA SER A 260 -6.17 -14.91 6.40
C SER A 260 -7.66 -14.99 6.10
N GLY A 261 -8.15 -16.19 5.77
CA GLY A 261 -9.58 -16.40 5.47
C GLY A 261 -10.53 -16.06 6.64
N ASP A 262 -10.05 -16.15 7.89
CA ASP A 262 -10.86 -15.98 9.10
C ASP A 262 -10.69 -14.60 9.79
N ILE A 263 -9.73 -13.78 9.34
CA ILE A 263 -9.37 -12.52 9.99
C ILE A 263 -9.83 -11.37 9.13
N GLN A 264 -10.61 -10.46 9.72
CA GLN A 264 -10.98 -9.22 9.05
C GLN A 264 -9.79 -8.25 9.10
N VAL A 265 -9.17 -8.03 7.94
CA VAL A 265 -8.10 -7.05 7.76
C VAL A 265 -8.73 -5.70 7.39
N GLY A 266 -8.46 -4.65 8.16
CA GLY A 266 -8.92 -3.30 7.83
C GLY A 266 -9.16 -2.39 9.03
N LEU A 267 -9.86 -1.27 8.78
CA LEU A 267 -10.19 -0.28 9.80
C LEU A 267 -11.19 -0.85 10.81
N SER A 268 -10.72 -1.03 12.05
CA SER A 268 -11.54 -1.53 13.15
C SER A 268 -12.45 -0.41 13.69
N THR A 269 -13.76 -0.52 13.47
CA THR A 269 -14.79 0.25 14.20
C THR A 269 -15.26 -0.45 15.48
N THR A 270 -14.55 -1.50 15.89
CA THR A 270 -15.01 -2.45 16.91
C THR A 270 -14.95 -1.86 18.31
N ARG A 271 -15.96 -2.20 19.13
CA ARG A 271 -16.10 -1.70 20.51
C ARG A 271 -15.18 -2.38 21.53
N SER A 272 -14.58 -3.53 21.23
CA SER A 272 -13.72 -4.26 22.17
C SER A 272 -12.26 -4.28 21.72
N LEU A 273 -11.37 -3.82 22.62
CA LEU A 273 -9.92 -3.83 22.46
C LEU A 273 -9.34 -5.24 22.53
N GLU A 274 -10.00 -6.15 23.24
CA GLU A 274 -9.52 -7.52 23.49
C GLU A 274 -9.48 -8.40 22.24
N MET A 275 -10.19 -8.02 21.16
CA MET A 275 -10.26 -8.77 19.90
C MET A 275 -9.47 -8.13 18.75
N LEU A 276 -8.73 -7.06 19.03
CA LEU A 276 -7.98 -6.29 18.04
C LEU A 276 -6.48 -6.59 18.16
N LEU A 277 -5.88 -7.04 17.05
CA LEU A 277 -4.44 -6.92 16.86
C LEU A 277 -4.14 -5.72 15.95
N LYS A 278 -3.00 -5.09 16.18
CA LYS A 278 -2.41 -4.08 15.32
C LYS A 278 -1.13 -4.64 14.73
N LEU A 279 -0.91 -4.48 13.42
CA LEU A 279 0.37 -4.74 12.77
C LEU A 279 1.04 -3.38 12.52
N LYS A 280 2.20 -3.17 13.13
CA LYS A 280 3.03 -1.98 12.92
C LYS A 280 4.34 -2.39 12.28
N GLY A 281 4.98 -1.48 11.57
CA GLY A 281 6.26 -1.80 10.97
C GLY A 281 6.95 -0.61 10.34
N GLY A 282 8.12 -0.90 9.79
CA GLY A 282 8.86 0.05 8.99
C GLY A 282 9.81 -0.62 8.01
N TYR A 283 10.44 0.19 7.19
CA TYR A 283 11.44 -0.27 6.24
C TYR A 283 12.65 0.65 6.22
N GLN A 284 13.82 0.11 5.92
CA GLN A 284 15.08 0.87 5.85
C GLN A 284 16.06 0.27 4.85
N LYS A 285 16.89 1.12 4.22
CA LYS A 285 17.99 0.66 3.38
C LYS A 285 19.16 0.22 4.27
N THR A 286 19.66 -0.99 4.04
CA THR A 286 20.84 -1.55 4.70
C THR A 286 21.79 -2.10 3.64
N GLY A 287 22.80 -1.30 3.27
CA GLY A 287 23.69 -1.63 2.15
C GLY A 287 22.91 -1.74 0.83
N ASN A 288 22.99 -2.90 0.17
CA ASN A 288 22.29 -3.17 -1.08
C ASN A 288 20.86 -3.72 -0.90
N PHE A 289 20.37 -3.80 0.34
CA PHE A 289 19.07 -4.37 0.67
C PHE A 289 18.12 -3.31 1.20
N LEU A 290 16.84 -3.52 0.94
CA LEU A 290 15.75 -2.97 1.73
C LEU A 290 15.36 -4.02 2.76
N GLN A 291 15.44 -3.66 4.04
CA GLN A 291 14.92 -4.45 5.14
C GLN A 291 13.52 -3.94 5.48
N ILE A 292 12.56 -4.86 5.61
CA ILE A 292 11.18 -4.60 6.01
C ILE A 292 10.94 -5.35 7.32
N GLY A 293 10.58 -4.63 8.38
CA GLY A 293 10.26 -5.18 9.70
C GLY A 293 8.81 -4.91 10.06
N VAL A 294 8.10 -5.92 10.55
CA VAL A 294 6.74 -5.77 11.09
C VAL A 294 6.59 -6.52 12.40
N GLN A 295 5.76 -6.01 13.30
CA GLN A 295 5.48 -6.62 14.59
C GLN A 295 3.98 -6.49 14.93
N LEU A 296 3.44 -7.55 15.54
CA LEU A 296 2.07 -7.56 16.04
C LEU A 296 2.02 -6.91 17.42
N PHE A 297 0.95 -6.19 17.68
CA PHE A 297 0.62 -5.57 18.96
C PHE A 297 -0.82 -5.89 19.33
N ASP A 298 -1.13 -5.98 20.61
CA ASP A 298 -2.50 -6.12 21.09
C ASP A 298 -3.24 -4.77 21.13
N GLY A 299 -4.49 -4.77 21.60
CA GLY A 299 -5.29 -3.57 21.79
C GLY A 299 -4.71 -2.55 22.78
N TYR A 300 -3.72 -2.96 23.59
CA TYR A 300 -3.03 -2.14 24.59
C TYR A 300 -1.64 -1.68 24.10
N ASP A 301 -1.37 -1.83 22.80
CA ASP A 301 -0.08 -1.53 22.17
C ASP A 301 1.11 -2.29 22.81
N GLN A 302 0.86 -3.47 23.38
CA GLN A 302 1.90 -4.38 23.83
C GLN A 302 2.31 -5.33 22.71
N PRO A 303 3.62 -5.58 22.52
CA PRO A 303 4.09 -6.45 21.45
C PRO A 303 3.63 -7.90 21.69
N VAL A 304 3.07 -8.50 20.64
CA VAL A 304 2.62 -9.90 20.60
C VAL A 304 3.62 -10.67 19.75
N GLY A 305 4.58 -11.29 20.43
CA GLY A 305 5.67 -12.03 19.79
C GLY A 305 6.82 -11.16 19.29
N SER A 306 7.71 -11.77 18.52
CA SER A 306 8.91 -11.12 17.98
C SER A 306 8.61 -10.35 16.71
N GLU A 307 9.45 -9.35 16.43
CA GLU A 307 9.48 -8.67 15.12
C GLU A 307 9.85 -9.67 14.01
N ILE A 308 9.19 -9.52 12.87
CA ILE A 308 9.32 -10.38 11.69
C ILE A 308 9.96 -9.55 10.59
N PHE A 309 11.04 -10.05 10.01
CA PHE A 309 11.83 -9.35 9.00
C PHE A 309 11.79 -10.04 7.65
N ALA A 310 11.84 -9.23 6.60
CA ALA A 310 12.12 -9.67 5.25
C ALA A 310 13.10 -8.72 4.58
N GLU A 311 13.86 -9.24 3.62
CA GLU A 311 14.88 -8.48 2.89
C GLU A 311 14.71 -8.66 1.38
N ILE A 312 14.99 -7.59 0.65
CA ILE A 312 14.99 -7.57 -0.81
C ILE A 312 16.16 -6.73 -1.32
N LEU A 313 16.80 -7.15 -2.40
CA LEU A 313 17.80 -6.30 -3.06
C LEU A 313 17.16 -5.04 -3.63
N LEU A 314 17.80 -3.89 -3.42
CA LEU A 314 17.32 -2.60 -3.93
C LEU A 314 17.17 -2.61 -5.46
N LEU A 315 18.01 -3.38 -6.17
CA LEU A 315 17.93 -3.51 -7.63
C LEU A 315 16.62 -4.13 -8.11
N ASN A 316 15.91 -4.86 -7.25
CA ASN A 316 14.63 -5.52 -7.55
C ASN A 316 13.43 -4.62 -7.25
N ILE A 317 13.65 -3.42 -6.72
CA ILE A 317 12.59 -2.44 -6.48
C ILE A 317 12.63 -1.41 -7.62
N PRO A 318 11.70 -1.48 -8.58
CA PRO A 318 11.75 -0.60 -9.74
C PRO A 318 11.44 0.85 -9.37
N ASN A 319 12.34 1.78 -9.72
CA ASN A 319 12.08 3.22 -9.80
C ASN A 319 11.32 3.84 -8.62
N ALA A 320 11.38 3.25 -7.42
CA ALA A 320 10.69 3.76 -6.25
C ALA A 320 11.60 4.76 -5.54
N GLU A 321 11.08 5.96 -5.29
CA GLU A 321 11.63 6.86 -4.28
C GLU A 321 11.36 6.23 -2.91
N ILE A 322 12.20 5.25 -2.53
CA ILE A 322 12.05 4.47 -1.30
C ILE A 322 12.17 5.39 -0.08
N GLU A 323 13.20 6.24 -0.10
CA GLU A 323 13.50 7.17 0.99
C GLU A 323 12.64 8.42 0.85
N PRO A 324 11.92 8.82 1.91
CA PRO A 324 11.29 10.13 1.95
C PRO A 324 12.32 11.26 1.88
N ALA A 325 11.85 12.47 1.59
CA ALA A 325 12.69 13.66 1.61
C ALA A 325 13.39 13.84 2.96
N GLU A 326 14.71 14.10 2.93
CA GLU A 326 15.58 14.08 4.12
C GLU A 326 15.08 15.01 5.25
N HIS A 327 14.55 16.18 4.91
CA HIS A 327 14.04 17.14 5.89
C HIS A 327 12.84 16.58 6.69
N LEU A 328 11.99 15.73 6.08
CA LEU A 328 10.89 15.07 6.77
C LEU A 328 11.40 14.03 7.77
N VAL A 329 12.41 13.25 7.36
CA VAL A 329 13.04 12.23 8.22
C VAL A 329 13.68 12.89 9.45
N ARG A 330 14.44 13.97 9.25
CA ARG A 330 15.08 14.74 10.34
C ARG A 330 14.04 15.31 11.31
N GLU A 331 12.95 15.86 10.78
CA GLU A 331 11.88 16.41 11.62
C GLU A 331 11.16 15.31 12.41
N ALA A 332 10.86 14.17 11.79
CA ALA A 332 10.26 13.03 12.45
C ALA A 332 11.13 12.47 13.59
N GLN A 333 12.45 12.36 13.37
CA GLN A 333 13.39 11.98 14.42
C GLN A 333 13.38 12.98 15.59
N ARG A 334 13.43 14.29 15.31
CA ARG A 334 13.36 15.36 16.33
C ARG A 334 12.08 15.24 17.17
N LEU A 335 10.94 15.02 16.53
CA LEU A 335 9.65 14.91 17.21
C LEU A 335 9.53 13.62 18.01
N ARG A 336 10.06 12.52 17.50
CA ARG A 336 10.17 11.27 18.24
C ARG A 336 11.01 11.44 19.50
N GLU A 337 12.19 12.07 19.42
CA GLU A 337 13.05 12.33 20.59
C GLU A 337 12.37 13.20 21.65
N ILE A 338 11.60 14.21 21.24
CA ILE A 338 10.88 15.09 22.17
C ILE A 338 9.74 14.35 22.86
N THR A 339 9.05 13.47 22.13
CA THR A 339 7.80 12.87 22.61
C THR A 339 7.98 11.50 23.25
N GLU A 340 9.01 10.74 22.87
CA GLU A 340 9.42 9.49 23.50
C GLU A 340 10.39 9.78 24.66
N LYS A 341 9.88 10.33 25.77
CA LYS A 341 10.58 10.18 27.04
C LYS A 341 10.56 8.71 27.43
N LYS A 342 11.72 8.13 27.75
CA LYS A 342 11.89 6.77 28.26
C LYS A 342 10.95 6.53 29.44
N THR A 343 9.76 5.99 29.18
CA THR A 343 8.95 5.32 30.19
C THR A 343 9.79 4.15 30.68
N THR A 344 10.33 4.27 31.90
CA THR A 344 11.03 3.19 32.56
C THR A 344 10.13 1.96 32.59
N ARG A 345 10.67 0.86 32.08
CA ARG A 345 10.02 -0.35 31.54
C ARG A 345 9.37 -1.27 32.59
N GLU A 346 8.97 -0.77 33.76
CA GLU A 346 8.72 -1.66 34.92
C GLU A 346 7.27 -2.01 35.25
N ASP A 347 6.26 -1.40 34.65
CA ASP A 347 4.87 -1.81 34.91
C ASP A 347 4.25 -2.43 33.66
N THR A 348 4.04 -3.75 33.67
CA THR A 348 3.06 -4.37 32.78
C THR A 348 1.72 -3.67 33.04
N PRO A 349 1.09 -3.04 32.02
CA PRO A 349 -0.14 -2.32 32.24
C PRO A 349 -1.23 -3.30 32.68
N ASP A 350 -1.63 -3.22 33.95
CA ASP A 350 -2.80 -3.93 34.46
C ASP A 350 -4.05 -3.38 33.77
N ALA A 351 -5.13 -4.18 33.70
CA ALA A 351 -6.41 -3.79 33.10
C ALA A 351 -7.01 -2.51 33.73
N ALA A 352 -6.53 -2.13 34.92
CA ALA A 352 -6.83 -0.88 35.60
C ALA A 352 -6.11 0.36 35.02
N THR A 353 -5.23 0.24 34.02
CA THR A 353 -4.49 1.38 33.46
C THR A 353 -5.40 2.20 32.53
N LEU A 354 -5.33 3.54 32.63
CA LEU A 354 -6.03 4.44 31.71
C LEU A 354 -5.46 4.27 30.29
N LEU A 355 -6.34 4.17 29.31
CA LEU A 355 -6.01 4.04 27.89
C LEU A 355 -6.72 5.13 27.10
N LEU A 356 -6.01 5.64 26.11
CA LEU A 356 -6.50 6.62 25.17
C LEU A 356 -6.18 6.16 23.76
N GLU A 357 -7.21 6.14 22.93
CA GLU A 357 -7.08 5.91 21.50
C GLU A 357 -7.53 7.14 20.73
N VAL A 358 -6.84 7.37 19.63
CA VAL A 358 -7.18 8.40 18.65
C VAL A 358 -7.27 7.72 17.29
N SER A 359 -8.31 8.06 16.54
CA SER A 359 -8.49 7.65 15.16
C SER A 359 -8.72 8.90 14.31
N THR A 360 -8.22 8.86 13.09
CA THR A 360 -8.61 9.81 12.04
C THR A 360 -9.71 9.21 11.16
N ASP A 361 -10.12 9.93 10.11
CA ASP A 361 -10.95 9.43 9.02
C ASP A 361 -10.24 8.37 8.16
N LYS A 362 -8.89 8.38 8.14
CA LYS A 362 -8.05 7.38 7.45
C LYS A 362 -7.59 6.22 8.36
N GLY A 363 -7.77 6.33 9.68
CA GLY A 363 -7.61 5.20 10.61
C GLY A 363 -6.72 5.47 11.82
N TYR A 364 -5.89 4.47 12.17
CA TYR A 364 -4.97 4.50 13.31
C TYR A 364 -3.52 4.57 12.83
N GLY A 365 -2.62 5.03 13.71
CA GLY A 365 -1.19 5.08 13.43
C GLY A 365 -0.81 6.19 12.46
N PRO A 366 0.35 6.10 11.79
CA PRO A 366 0.80 7.11 10.82
C PRO A 366 -0.22 7.36 9.71
N GLN A 367 -0.41 8.63 9.34
CA GLN A 367 -1.37 9.04 8.31
C GLN A 367 -0.69 9.89 7.24
N SER A 368 -1.25 9.87 6.03
CA SER A 368 -0.88 10.78 4.95
C SER A 368 -2.10 11.54 4.43
N TYR A 369 -1.96 12.85 4.29
CA TYR A 369 -2.97 13.73 3.70
C TYR A 369 -2.38 14.54 2.54
N ARG A 370 -3.24 14.92 1.60
CA ARG A 370 -2.92 15.83 0.51
C ARG A 370 -3.69 17.14 0.65
N GLU A 371 -3.20 18.16 -0.02
CA GLU A 371 -3.84 19.47 -0.11
C GLU A 371 -5.34 19.38 -0.43
N GLY A 372 -6.16 19.98 0.44
CA GLY A 372 -7.62 19.97 0.37
C GLY A 372 -8.30 18.79 1.07
N ASP A 373 -7.54 17.78 1.53
CA ASP A 373 -8.10 16.72 2.36
C ASP A 373 -8.63 17.29 3.68
N ILE A 374 -9.71 16.70 4.19
CA ILE A 374 -10.30 17.09 5.48
C ILE A 374 -10.07 15.99 6.50
N MET A 375 -9.12 16.20 7.40
CA MET A 375 -8.89 15.32 8.53
C MET A 375 -10.00 15.48 9.58
N ARG A 376 -10.54 14.35 10.05
CA ARG A 376 -11.50 14.28 11.16
C ARG A 376 -10.95 13.42 12.27
N LEU A 377 -11.09 13.86 13.51
CA LEU A 377 -10.53 13.15 14.66
C LEU A 377 -11.63 12.56 15.53
N LYS A 378 -11.36 11.38 16.07
CA LYS A 378 -12.18 10.73 17.10
C LYS A 378 -11.29 10.26 18.22
N VAL A 379 -11.80 10.34 19.45
CA VAL A 379 -11.11 9.83 20.64
C VAL A 379 -11.96 8.80 21.38
N ARG A 380 -11.31 7.85 22.04
CA ARG A 380 -11.95 6.88 22.93
C ARG A 380 -11.04 6.62 24.13
N ALA A 381 -11.63 6.53 25.32
CA ALA A 381 -10.92 6.13 26.53
C ALA A 381 -11.65 4.99 27.25
N ASN A 382 -10.91 4.17 27.98
CA ASN A 382 -11.46 3.04 28.75
C ASN A 382 -11.98 3.44 30.14
N LYS A 383 -11.81 4.71 30.55
CA LYS A 383 -12.23 5.27 31.84
C LYS A 383 -12.63 6.74 31.71
N PRO A 384 -13.39 7.29 32.68
CA PRO A 384 -13.65 8.73 32.73
C PRO A 384 -12.34 9.48 32.92
N CYS A 385 -12.09 10.49 32.09
CA CYS A 385 -10.82 11.22 32.09
C CYS A 385 -10.96 12.61 31.46
N THR A 386 -9.97 13.44 31.67
CA THR A 386 -9.74 14.70 30.94
C THR A 386 -8.76 14.43 29.81
N VAL A 387 -9.07 14.91 28.61
CA VAL A 387 -8.27 14.75 27.39
C VAL A 387 -7.72 16.11 26.96
N ARG A 388 -6.43 16.14 26.63
CA ARG A 388 -5.75 17.28 26.00
C ARG A 388 -5.20 16.84 24.66
N MET A 389 -5.53 17.58 23.60
CA MET A 389 -5.05 17.33 22.25
C MET A 389 -4.21 18.51 21.76
N ILE A 390 -3.02 18.20 21.27
CA ILE A 390 -2.00 19.16 20.84
C ILE A 390 -1.58 18.75 19.45
N TYR A 391 -1.65 19.67 18.51
CA TYR A 391 -1.27 19.44 17.13
C TYR A 391 -0.10 20.37 16.79
N GLN A 392 0.93 19.81 16.17
CA GLN A 392 2.00 20.58 15.56
C GLN A 392 1.93 20.44 14.04
N ASP A 393 1.80 21.59 13.37
CA ASP A 393 1.78 21.67 11.91
C ASP A 393 3.21 21.66 11.32
N ALA A 394 3.31 21.63 9.99
CA ALA A 394 4.59 21.60 9.29
C ALA A 394 5.37 22.92 9.39
N ALA A 395 4.69 24.02 9.75
CA ALA A 395 5.32 25.31 10.08
C ALA A 395 5.84 25.37 11.52
N LYS A 396 5.69 24.28 12.30
CA LYS A 396 6.06 24.14 13.71
C LYS A 396 5.19 24.96 14.67
N ASN A 397 4.06 25.49 14.20
CA ASN A 397 3.06 26.08 15.09
C ASN A 397 2.46 24.97 15.95
N ILE A 398 2.21 25.27 17.22
CA ILE A 398 1.60 24.35 18.16
C ILE A 398 0.21 24.87 18.48
N VAL A 399 -0.80 24.05 18.23
CA VAL A 399 -2.21 24.40 18.41
C VAL A 399 -2.85 23.44 19.40
N ARG A 400 -3.62 23.99 20.33
CA ARG A 400 -4.47 23.21 21.22
C ARG A 400 -5.81 22.98 20.55
N LEU A 401 -6.16 21.71 20.31
CA LEU A 401 -7.45 21.39 19.68
C LEU A 401 -8.59 21.58 20.67
N ARG A 402 -9.80 21.86 20.17
CA ARG A 402 -10.97 22.29 20.96
C ARG A 402 -10.81 23.59 21.74
N ASN A 403 -9.70 24.30 21.56
CA ASN A 403 -9.27 25.47 22.34
C ASN A 403 -9.13 25.20 23.86
N ASP A 404 -9.55 24.03 24.36
CA ASP A 404 -9.44 23.63 25.75
C ASP A 404 -9.36 22.11 25.95
N ASP A 405 -9.05 21.69 27.17
CA ASP A 405 -9.17 20.31 27.61
C ASP A 405 -10.64 19.93 27.68
N PHE A 406 -10.97 18.67 27.43
CA PHE A 406 -12.35 18.22 27.49
C PHE A 406 -12.48 16.91 28.26
N ARG A 407 -13.63 16.74 28.90
CA ARG A 407 -13.91 15.58 29.75
C ARG A 407 -14.63 14.48 28.97
N ILE A 408 -14.12 13.26 29.07
CA ILE A 408 -14.85 12.03 28.76
C ILE A 408 -15.57 11.61 30.04
N ALA A 409 -16.90 11.79 30.06
CA ALA A 409 -17.73 11.43 31.19
C ALA A 409 -17.97 9.90 31.26
N ALA A 410 -18.47 9.42 32.39
CA ALA A 410 -18.64 7.98 32.66
C ALA A 410 -19.57 7.27 31.67
N ASP A 411 -20.58 7.97 31.16
CA ASP A 411 -21.51 7.50 30.14
C ASP A 411 -20.93 7.50 28.73
N ALA A 412 -19.80 8.20 28.51
CA ALA A 412 -19.07 8.26 27.24
C ALA A 412 -17.86 7.31 27.18
N VAL A 413 -17.54 6.60 28.27
CA VAL A 413 -16.46 5.61 28.32
C VAL A 413 -16.67 4.51 27.29
N GLY A 414 -15.58 4.14 26.59
CA GLY A 414 -15.58 3.11 25.55
C GLY A 414 -16.29 3.51 24.24
N LYS A 415 -16.83 4.73 24.16
CA LYS A 415 -17.46 5.26 22.94
C LYS A 415 -16.49 6.17 22.20
N TRP A 416 -16.57 6.16 20.87
CA TRP A 416 -15.89 7.13 20.03
C TRP A 416 -16.59 8.48 20.14
N ILE A 417 -15.83 9.52 20.46
CA ILE A 417 -16.28 10.90 20.55
C ILE A 417 -15.65 11.66 19.39
N ASP A 418 -16.47 12.25 18.53
CA ASP A 418 -16.02 13.12 17.46
C ASP A 418 -15.45 14.42 18.03
N ILE A 419 -14.29 14.81 17.49
CA ILE A 419 -13.70 16.12 17.68
C ILE A 419 -14.32 17.04 16.62
N PRO A 420 -15.00 18.13 17.01
CA PRO A 420 -15.83 18.91 16.10
C PRO A 420 -15.02 19.67 15.03
N GLU A 421 -13.76 19.96 15.32
CA GLU A 421 -12.86 20.64 14.39
C GLU A 421 -12.58 19.78 13.15
N LYS A 422 -12.64 20.42 12.00
CA LYS A 422 -12.24 19.85 10.71
C LYS A 422 -10.95 20.54 10.28
N PHE A 423 -9.94 19.76 9.96
CA PHE A 423 -8.64 20.28 9.57
C PHE A 423 -8.49 20.07 8.07
N GLU A 424 -8.56 21.15 7.31
CA GLU A 424 -8.19 21.12 5.91
C GLU A 424 -6.67 21.10 5.79
N CYS A 425 -6.13 20.10 5.11
CA CYS A 425 -4.71 20.01 4.83
C CYS A 425 -4.34 21.13 3.85
N ALA A 426 -3.59 22.13 4.34
CA ALA A 426 -3.18 23.30 3.60
C ALA A 426 -1.68 23.56 3.81
N ALA A 427 -1.09 24.40 2.95
CA ALA A 427 0.32 24.73 3.03
C ALA A 427 0.68 25.47 4.35
N PRO A 428 1.91 25.33 4.86
CA PRO A 428 2.99 24.50 4.31
C PRO A 428 2.78 23.01 4.56
N PHE A 429 3.27 22.18 3.64
CA PHE A 429 3.19 20.73 3.73
C PHE A 429 4.47 20.15 4.34
N GLY A 430 4.36 19.07 5.09
CA GLY A 430 5.52 18.40 5.67
C GLY A 430 5.16 17.34 6.68
N PHE A 431 6.05 17.13 7.65
CA PHE A 431 5.82 16.20 8.74
C PHE A 431 5.20 16.95 9.92
N GLU A 432 4.11 16.39 10.41
CA GLU A 432 3.21 16.95 11.40
C GLU A 432 2.93 15.91 12.48
N MET A 433 2.40 16.34 13.60
CA MET A 433 2.15 15.42 14.70
C MET A 433 0.94 15.83 15.54
N LEU A 434 0.05 14.86 15.74
CA LEU A 434 -1.01 14.95 16.72
C LEU A 434 -0.62 14.19 17.98
N LEU A 435 -0.68 14.87 19.11
CA LEU A 435 -0.42 14.36 20.45
C LEU A 435 -1.71 14.42 21.25
N ALA A 436 -2.16 13.28 21.76
CA ALA A 436 -3.30 13.24 22.67
C ALA A 436 -2.87 12.64 24.01
N TYR A 437 -3.31 13.29 25.07
CA TYR A 437 -3.05 12.89 26.44
C TYR A 437 -4.36 12.73 27.18
N ALA A 438 -4.43 11.76 28.09
CA ALA A 438 -5.55 11.61 29.02
C ALA A 438 -5.07 11.42 30.45
N THR A 439 -5.79 12.01 31.41
CA THR A 439 -5.57 11.82 32.85
C THR A 439 -6.90 11.68 33.58
N GLU A 440 -6.96 10.93 34.68
CA GLU A 440 -8.17 10.79 35.51
C GLU A 440 -8.53 12.11 36.24
N GLY A 441 -7.56 13.02 36.41
CA GLY A 441 -7.75 14.36 37.00
C GLY A 441 -7.70 15.50 35.98
N ASN A 442 -6.94 16.56 36.31
CA ASN A 442 -6.77 17.74 35.47
C ASN A 442 -5.30 17.93 35.10
N PHE A 443 -5.06 18.41 33.88
CA PHE A 443 -3.73 18.79 33.44
C PHE A 443 -3.29 20.12 34.06
N LYS A 444 -1.97 20.32 34.18
CA LYS A 444 -1.42 21.65 34.46
C LYS A 444 -1.77 22.61 33.32
N PRO A 445 -2.10 23.88 33.60
CA PRO A 445 -2.40 24.87 32.57
C PRO A 445 -1.16 25.16 31.73
N ILE A 446 -1.35 25.39 30.43
CA ILE A 446 -0.31 25.93 29.53
C ILE A 446 -0.50 27.45 29.53
N GLU A 447 0.42 28.19 30.14
CA GLU A 447 0.23 29.63 30.40
C GLU A 447 0.46 30.51 29.18
N LYS A 448 1.42 30.15 28.32
CA LYS A 448 1.77 30.97 27.16
C LYS A 448 0.95 30.57 25.95
N THR A 449 -0.25 31.12 25.87
CA THR A 449 -1.16 30.91 24.73
C THR A 449 -1.59 32.23 24.09
N LYS A 450 -2.02 32.14 22.83
CA LYS A 450 -2.61 33.25 22.08
C LYS A 450 -3.77 32.75 21.23
N GLU A 451 -4.93 33.37 21.39
CA GLU A 451 -6.08 33.16 20.52
C GLU A 451 -5.87 33.87 19.17
N GLN A 452 -6.00 33.14 18.08
CA GLN A 452 -5.92 33.69 16.72
C GLN A 452 -6.82 32.89 15.78
N ASN A 453 -7.72 33.58 15.07
CA ASN A 453 -8.65 32.97 14.10
C ASN A 453 -9.51 31.83 14.68
N GLY A 454 -9.86 31.90 15.97
CA GLY A 454 -10.64 30.88 16.65
C GLY A 454 -9.84 29.65 17.08
N PHE A 455 -8.51 29.71 17.05
CA PHE A 455 -7.60 28.68 17.54
C PHE A 455 -6.71 29.20 18.67
N THR A 456 -6.50 28.35 19.68
CA THR A 456 -5.53 28.59 20.75
C THR A 456 -4.14 28.12 20.32
N PHE A 457 -3.27 29.06 19.93
CA PHE A 457 -1.86 28.80 19.68
C PHE A 457 -1.08 28.74 20.99
N ILE A 458 -0.17 27.77 21.11
CA ILE A 458 0.76 27.64 22.22
C ILE A 458 2.09 28.26 21.80
N LEU A 459 2.59 29.22 22.59
CA LEU A 459 3.80 29.99 22.29
C LEU A 459 5.07 29.39 22.91
N ASP A 460 4.93 28.40 23.80
CA ASP A 460 6.05 27.62 24.31
C ASP A 460 6.56 26.61 23.26
N ASP A 461 7.79 26.13 23.43
CA ASP A 461 8.33 25.07 22.58
C ASP A 461 7.68 23.70 22.89
N LEU A 462 7.68 22.81 21.90
CA LEU A 462 7.02 21.51 22.02
C LEU A 462 7.50 20.69 23.21
N LYS A 463 8.79 20.73 23.54
CA LYS A 463 9.33 19.94 24.66
C LYS A 463 8.76 20.44 25.98
N SER A 464 8.72 21.75 26.18
CA SER A 464 8.07 22.35 27.36
C SER A 464 6.59 21.96 27.45
N VAL A 465 5.88 21.93 26.31
CA VAL A 465 4.47 21.55 26.22
C VAL A 465 4.22 20.07 26.54
N VAL A 466 5.07 19.18 26.02
CA VAL A 466 5.03 17.75 26.34
C VAL A 466 5.33 17.55 27.82
N ASP A 467 6.33 18.25 28.36
CA ASP A 467 6.77 18.12 29.75
C ASP A 467 5.70 18.59 30.74
N ILE A 468 5.05 19.74 30.49
CA ILE A 468 3.97 20.23 31.37
C ILE A 468 2.71 19.38 31.27
N THR A 469 2.42 18.81 30.09
CA THR A 469 1.23 17.96 29.88
C THR A 469 1.43 16.57 30.47
N ALA A 470 2.63 16.01 30.37
CA ALA A 470 3.01 14.74 30.99
C ALA A 470 3.39 14.90 32.47
N ALA A 471 3.47 16.12 33.01
CA ALA A 471 3.86 16.36 34.38
C ALA A 471 2.88 15.69 35.37
N TYR A 472 3.43 14.78 36.15
CA TYR A 472 2.71 14.00 37.16
C TYR A 472 2.30 14.90 38.33
N ASN A 473 1.00 14.99 38.63
CA ASN A 473 0.45 15.76 39.75
C ASN A 473 0.21 14.91 41.02
N GLY A 474 0.68 13.67 41.12
CA GLY A 474 0.43 12.86 42.33
C GLY A 474 0.45 11.35 42.13
N ARG A 475 -0.72 10.71 41.98
CA ARG A 475 -0.89 9.25 41.73
C ARG A 475 -1.46 8.94 40.33
N GLU A 476 -1.72 9.95 39.52
CA GLU A 476 -2.50 9.83 38.27
C GLU A 476 -1.60 9.56 37.06
N LYS A 477 -1.64 8.33 36.52
CA LYS A 477 -0.91 7.96 35.29
C LYS A 477 -1.54 8.67 34.08
N VAL A 478 -0.71 9.33 33.27
CA VAL A 478 -1.13 9.97 32.01
C VAL A 478 -1.04 8.95 30.88
N ALA A 479 -2.15 8.70 30.19
CA ALA A 479 -2.16 7.93 28.96
C ALA A 479 -1.80 8.84 27.78
N LYS A 480 -1.04 8.32 26.81
CA LYS A 480 -0.57 9.08 25.64
C LYS A 480 -0.84 8.29 24.37
N CYS A 481 -1.33 8.99 23.35
CA CYS A 481 -1.41 8.52 21.97
C CYS A 481 -0.75 9.55 21.05
N THR A 482 -0.08 9.09 20.00
CA THR A 482 0.59 9.96 19.03
C THR A 482 0.27 9.47 17.62
N ILE A 483 -0.12 10.39 16.74
CA ILE A 483 -0.38 10.13 15.33
C ILE A 483 0.58 10.99 14.51
N PRO A 484 1.62 10.38 13.93
CA PRO A 484 2.44 11.01 12.90
C PRO A 484 1.59 11.31 11.67
N ILE A 485 1.75 12.49 11.08
CA ILE A 485 1.00 12.91 9.90
C ILE A 485 1.99 13.43 8.86
N THR A 486 1.90 12.94 7.62
CA THR A 486 2.64 13.49 6.49
C THR A 486 1.69 14.19 5.53
N THR A 487 1.82 15.51 5.40
CA THR A 487 1.03 16.33 4.47
C THR A 487 1.80 16.59 3.17
N GLN A 488 1.09 16.62 2.04
CA GLN A 488 1.67 16.80 0.71
C GLN A 488 0.83 17.73 -0.17
N ALA A 489 1.47 18.42 -1.10
CA ALA A 489 0.76 19.16 -2.15
C ALA A 489 -0.08 18.21 -3.03
N LYS A 490 -1.11 18.76 -3.67
CA LYS A 490 -1.88 17.99 -4.66
C LYS A 490 -0.97 17.58 -5.83
N ARG A 491 -1.08 16.33 -6.29
CA ARG A 491 -0.38 15.91 -7.51
C ARG A 491 -0.92 16.73 -8.69
N LYS A 492 -0.02 17.31 -9.49
CA LYS A 492 -0.40 17.83 -10.80
C LYS A 492 -0.74 16.62 -11.66
N LEU A 493 -2.00 16.52 -12.09
CA LEU A 493 -2.39 15.54 -13.12
C LEU A 493 -1.63 15.93 -14.39
N PHE A 494 -0.85 14.98 -14.92
CA PHE A 494 -0.15 15.13 -16.19
C PHE A 494 -1.00 14.59 -17.34
#